data_AF-A0A920KXG6-F1
#
_entry.id   AF-A0A920KXG6-F1
#
_cell.length_a   1.000
_cell.length_b   1.000
_cell.length_c   1.000
_cell.angle_alpha   90.00
_cell.angle_beta   90.00
_cell.angle_gamma   90.00
#
_symmetry.space_group_name_H-M   'P 1'
#
loop_
_entity.id
_entity.type
_entity.pdbx_description
1 polymer ?
#
loop_
_entity_poly.entity_id
_entity_poly.type
_entity_poly.pdbx_seq_one_letter_code
_entity_poly.pdbx_strand_id
1 'polypeptide(L)' 'MIEFLIIWFLGNDIIDSGLRYTTAEECFAQAQNTGSDLAAINISPPQFTCIPMAKGKEFKVYRNGSNSRFPF' A
#
# COMPACT_ATOMS: atom_id res chain seq x y z
N MET A 1 -10.05 -17.73 3.02
CA MET A 1 -9.46 -17.37 1.71
C MET A 1 -8.50 -16.22 1.95
N ILE A 2 -7.33 -16.26 1.31
CA ILE A 2 -6.30 -15.21 1.40
C ILE A 2 -6.58 -14.19 0.30
N GLU A 3 -6.37 -12.92 0.59
CA GLU A 3 -6.42 -11.80 -0.36
C GLU A 3 -5.09 -11.04 -0.26
N PHE A 4 -4.69 -10.34 -1.31
CA PHE A 4 -3.45 -9.58 -1.35
C PHE A 4 -3.75 -8.09 -1.38
N LEU A 5 -2.99 -7.34 -0.59
CA LEU A 5 -3.12 -5.90 -0.46
C LEU A 5 -1.85 -5.19 -0.93
N ILE A 6 -2.00 -4.24 -1.86
CA ILE A 6 -0.94 -3.28 -2.18
C ILE A 6 -0.82 -2.28 -1.04
N ILE A 7 0.38 -2.23 -0.46
CA ILE A 7 0.80 -1.18 0.46
C ILE A 7 1.85 -0.31 -0.21
N TRP A 8 1.65 1.00 -0.20
CA TRP A 8 2.61 1.99 -0.68
C TRP A 8 3.34 2.64 0.48
N PHE A 9 4.63 2.88 0.29
CA PHE A 9 5.48 3.60 1.22
C PHE A 9 5.83 4.97 0.65
N LEU A 10 5.33 6.02 1.29
CA LEU A 10 5.58 7.41 0.91
C LEU A 10 6.30 8.12 2.07
N GLY A 11 7.64 8.15 2.03
CA GLY A 11 8.42 8.64 3.16
C GLY A 11 8.20 7.78 4.41
N ASN A 12 7.66 8.39 5.46
CA ASN A 12 7.29 7.68 6.70
C ASN A 12 5.83 7.19 6.71
N ASP A 13 5.08 7.46 5.64
CA ASP A 13 3.67 7.08 5.53
C ASP A 13 3.47 5.75 4.82
N ILE A 14 2.44 5.03 5.28
CA ILE A 14 2.02 3.73 4.78
C ILE A 14 0.60 3.92 4.28
N ILE A 15 0.38 3.70 2.99
CA ILE A 15 -0.90 3.95 2.33
C ILE A 15 -1.48 2.60 1.90
N ASP A 16 -2.65 2.27 2.46
CA ASP A 16 -3.51 1.17 2.01
C ASP A 16 -4.24 1.63 0.74
N SER A 17 -4.06 0.94 -0.37
CA SER A 17 -4.74 1.29 -1.64
C SER A 17 -6.27 1.10 -1.60
N GLY A 18 -6.78 0.42 -0.58
CA GLY A 18 -8.16 -0.05 -0.46
C GLY A 18 -8.49 -1.25 -1.35
N LEU A 19 -7.62 -1.58 -2.31
CA LEU A 19 -7.85 -2.62 -3.30
C LEU A 19 -7.33 -3.97 -2.78
N ARG A 20 -8.12 -5.01 -2.97
CA ARG A 20 -7.81 -6.39 -2.55
C ARG A 20 -7.81 -7.29 -3.78
N TYR A 21 -6.78 -8.12 -3.92
CA TYR A 21 -6.57 -9.01 -5.07
C TYR A 21 -6.65 -10.47 -4.65
N THR A 22 -7.03 -11.34 -5.57
CA THR A 22 -7.17 -12.76 -5.26
C THR A 22 -5.83 -13.49 -5.28
N THR A 23 -4.88 -12.99 -6.07
CA THR A 23 -3.53 -13.56 -6.22
C THR A 23 -2.44 -12.53 -5.98
N ALA A 24 -1.22 -13.01 -5.71
CA ALA A 24 -0.05 -12.15 -5.52
C ALA A 24 0.37 -11.50 -6.85
N GLU A 25 0.22 -12.24 -7.95
CA GLU A 25 0.52 -11.82 -9.30
C GLU A 25 -0.37 -10.65 -9.73
N GLU A 26 -1.67 -10.72 -9.48
CA GLU A 26 -2.61 -9.61 -9.74
C GLU A 26 -2.22 -8.35 -8.96
N CYS A 27 -1.93 -8.51 -7.66
CA CYS A 27 -1.50 -7.41 -6.79
C CYS A 27 -0.22 -6.74 -7.33
N PHE A 28 0.79 -7.54 -7.68
CA PHE A 28 2.07 -7.04 -8.15
C PHE A 28 1.97 -6.38 -9.54
N ALA A 29 1.21 -6.99 -10.46
CA ALA A 29 0.96 -6.43 -11.78
C ALA A 29 0.27 -5.07 -11.68
N GLN A 30 -0.76 -4.95 -10.84
CA GLN A 30 -1.46 -3.69 -10.65
C GLN A 30 -0.56 -2.61 -10.05
N ALA A 31 0.26 -2.95 -9.05
CA ALA A 31 1.20 -1.98 -8.46
C ALA A 31 2.24 -1.50 -9.49
N GLN A 32 2.77 -2.38 -10.33
CA GLN A 32 3.69 -1.99 -11.42
C GLN A 32 3.02 -1.08 -12.46
N ASN A 33 1.78 -1.40 -12.85
CA ASN A 33 1.02 -0.58 -13.79
C ASN A 33 0.79 0.82 -13.23
N THR A 34 0.30 0.91 -11.98
CA THR A 34 0.13 2.21 -11.30
C THR A 34 1.45 2.96 -11.15
N GLY A 35 2.54 2.28 -10.86
CA GLY A 35 3.87 2.90 -10.81
C GLY A 35 4.31 3.47 -12.16
N SER A 36 3.98 2.77 -13.25
CA SER A 36 4.27 3.21 -14.62
C SER A 36 3.40 4.41 -15.02
N ASP A 37 2.12 4.41 -14.63
CA ASP A 37 1.21 5.54 -14.84
C ASP A 37 1.68 6.81 -14.11
N LEU A 38 2.18 6.67 -12.87
CA LEU A 38 2.77 7.77 -12.11
C LEU A 38 4.03 8.30 -12.79
N ALA A 39 4.91 7.40 -13.26
CA ALA A 39 6.12 7.79 -13.96
C ALA A 39 5.81 8.56 -15.26
N ALA A 40 4.75 8.18 -15.97
CA ALA A 40 4.30 8.85 -17.21
C ALA A 40 3.91 10.33 -17.00
N ILE A 41 3.51 10.71 -15.79
CA ILE A 41 3.21 12.10 -15.40
C ILE A 41 4.33 12.75 -14.58
N ASN A 42 5.56 12.23 -14.66
CA ASN A 42 6.76 12.71 -13.95
C ASN A 42 6.65 12.64 -12.42
N ILE A 43 5.82 11.75 -11.88
CA ILE A 43 5.78 11.45 -10.45
C ILE A 43 6.62 10.21 -10.19
N SER A 44 7.60 10.32 -9.28
CA SER A 44 8.38 9.16 -8.86
C SER A 44 7.46 8.18 -8.11
N PRO A 45 7.32 6.93 -8.58
CA PRO A 45 6.42 5.98 -7.94
C PRO A 45 6.95 5.59 -6.55
N PRO A 46 6.08 5.55 -5.52
CA PRO A 46 6.47 5.11 -4.20
C PRO A 46 6.86 3.62 -4.22
N GLN A 47 7.68 3.22 -3.24
CA GLN A 47 7.93 1.80 -3.03
C GLN A 47 6.65 1.09 -2.63
N PHE A 48 6.53 -0.18 -2.98
CA PHE A 48 5.33 -0.95 -2.67
C PHE A 48 5.66 -2.37 -2.22
N THR A 49 4.68 -3.00 -1.57
CA THR A 49 4.69 -4.43 -1.28
C THR A 49 3.27 -5.00 -1.35
N CYS A 50 3.16 -6.30 -1.63
CA CYS A 50 1.91 -7.04 -1.62
C CYS A 50 1.83 -7.90 -0.36
N ILE A 51 0.95 -7.55 0.56
CA ILE A 51 0.80 -8.25 1.84
C ILE A 51 -0.34 -9.27 1.75
N PRO A 52 -0.11 -10.55 2.11
CA PRO A 52 -1.19 -11.51 2.24
C PRO A 52 -2.03 -11.21 3.49
N MET A 53 -3.35 -11.15 3.29
CA MET A 53 -4.36 -10.80 4.28
C MET A 53 -5.42 -11.88 4.34
N ALA A 54 -5.98 -12.12 5.53
CA ALA A 54 -7.18 -12.92 5.64
C ALA A 54 -8.38 -12.12 5.11
N LYS A 55 -9.25 -12.78 4.33
CA LYS A 55 -10.45 -12.16 3.75
C LYS A 55 -11.29 -11.42 4.80
N GLY A 56 -11.63 -10.17 4.51
CA GLY A 56 -12.44 -9.31 5.37
C GLY A 56 -11.75 -8.81 6.64
N LYS A 57 -10.42 -8.99 6.77
CA LYS A 57 -9.65 -8.38 7.86
C LYS A 57 -9.12 -7.02 7.45
N GLU A 58 -9.18 -6.10 8.41
CA GLU A 58 -8.58 -4.77 8.28
C GLU A 58 -7.05 -4.86 8.39
N PHE A 59 -6.38 -4.08 7.55
CA PHE A 59 -4.96 -3.83 7.69
C PHE A 59 -4.75 -2.77 8.77
N LYS A 60 -3.87 -3.05 9.74
CA LYS A 60 -3.54 -2.12 10.84
C LYS A 60 -2.04 -1.98 10.96
N VAL A 61 -1.57 -0.74 10.98
CA VAL A 61 -0.17 -0.39 11.21
C VAL A 61 0.00 0.04 12.66
N TYR A 62 0.86 -0.65 13.40
CA TYR A 62 1.22 -0.26 14.76
C TYR A 62 2.59 0.42 14.73
N ARG A 63 2.63 1.73 14.95
CA ARG A 63 3.87 2.50 15.07
C ARG A 63 4.17 2.73 16.56
N ASN A 64 5.37 2.37 17.00
CA ASN A 64 5.81 2.63 18.37
C ASN A 64 6.27 4.10 18.46
N GLY A 65 5.36 4.99 18.88
CA GLY A 65 5.65 6.42 19.01
C GLY A 65 4.44 7.30 18.68
N SER A 66 3.51 7.45 19.61
CA SER A 66 2.55 8.55 19.57
C SER A 66 3.12 9.75 20.33
N ASN A 67 3.90 10.57 19.63
CA ASN A 67 3.97 11.99 19.95
C ASN A 67 3.43 12.73 18.75
N SER A 68 2.10 12.64 18.57
CA SER A 68 1.37 13.61 17.75
C SER A 68 1.55 14.98 18.41
N ARG A 69 2.56 15.72 17.95
CA ARG A 69 2.59 17.18 18.06
C ARG A 69 2.08 17.73 16.74
N PHE A 70 0.80 17.49 16.47
CA PHE A 70 0.07 18.32 15.54
C PHE A 70 -0.72 19.31 16.39
N PRO A 71 -0.30 20.59 16.48
CA PRO A 71 -0.99 21.58 17.31
C PRO A 71 -1.87 22.50 16.46
N PHE A 72 -2.63 21.99 15.48
CA PHE A 72 -3.72 22.72 14.81
C PHE A 72 -4.76 21.74 14.29
#